data_AF-A0A5E4HWQ3-F1
#
_entry.id   AF-A0A5E4HWQ3-F1
#
_cell.length_a   1.000
_cell.length_b   1.000
_cell.length_c   1.000
_cell.angle_alpha   90.00
_cell.angle_beta   90.00
_cell.angle_gamma   90.00
#
_symmetry.space_group_name_H-M   'P 1'
#
loop_
_entity.id
_entity.type
_entity.pdbx_description
1 polymer ?
#
loop_
_entity_poly.entity_id
_entity_poly.type
_entity_poly.pdbx_seq_one_letter_code
_entity_poly.pdbx_strand_id
1 'polypeptide(L)'
;MRLASAVQVQASDPLSKALSLVEKHGVGVLVFDNKKYLGVIEERTLRSSAGDASTTRCKAAALRTPVLEPNISAIDACKAFFSGHFKTLPVMEGSRLSGVATRWEVMQAMREEGLLAGHTVGAHMASPILTIDANAPLAVADATMKQASVRRLAVLSNGHLVGLLSVYDLLKAKTGPKERRPQLKTNATGLHARVSSFMKERVETIEPSASLVEAVEKMLDKQVAALIVTEGLRPVGIITAKDIFESALYHHENASVQVSGLHDLERAAAQDVVEAGQSMLAKVGSSIGAESLAIHVKKTGKEYSVHAHVHGEVPLLASASDYDLVNAVSAVLDELRTQALKHKKTGMAGRKNKRF
;
A
#
# COMPACT_ATOMS: atom_id res chain seq x y z
N MET A 1 11.65 -2.02 10.06
CA MET A 1 11.52 -0.87 9.14
C MET A 1 12.35 0.31 9.66
N ARG A 2 13.00 1.11 8.79
CA ARG A 2 13.66 2.36 9.21
C ARG A 2 12.61 3.46 9.35
N LEU A 3 12.27 3.86 10.57
CA LEU A 3 11.16 4.76 10.83
C LEU A 3 11.49 6.23 10.56
N ALA A 4 10.49 6.99 10.13
CA ALA A 4 10.60 8.45 10.05
C ALA A 4 10.40 9.10 11.44
N SER A 5 11.02 10.27 11.63
CA SER A 5 10.85 11.06 12.85
C SER A 5 9.40 11.48 13.04
N ALA A 6 8.87 11.28 14.25
CA ALA A 6 7.52 11.65 14.57
C ALA A 6 7.40 13.16 14.86
N VAL A 7 6.45 13.83 14.22
CA VAL A 7 6.02 15.19 14.60
C VAL A 7 4.83 15.07 15.54
N GLN A 8 4.85 15.80 16.66
CA GLN A 8 3.88 15.65 17.74
C GLN A 8 3.24 17.00 18.12
N VAL A 9 1.98 16.95 18.54
CA VAL A 9 1.24 18.07 19.13
C VAL A 9 0.46 17.61 20.36
N GLN A 10 0.11 18.55 21.23
CA GLN A 10 -0.74 18.27 22.38
C GLN A 10 -2.22 18.25 21.99
N ALA A 11 -3.01 17.46 22.71
CA ALA A 11 -4.46 17.36 22.55
C ALA A 11 -5.18 18.72 22.67
N SER A 12 -4.61 19.60 23.50
CA SER A 12 -5.04 20.98 23.73
C SER A 12 -4.50 21.97 22.71
N ASP A 13 -3.58 21.61 21.82
CA ASP A 13 -3.10 22.53 20.79
C ASP A 13 -4.23 22.89 19.80
N PRO A 14 -4.24 24.12 19.25
CA PRO A 14 -5.13 24.48 18.15
C PRO A 14 -4.87 23.61 16.91
N LEU A 15 -5.93 23.21 16.21
CA LEU A 15 -5.82 22.41 14.99
C LEU A 15 -4.98 23.12 13.91
N SER A 16 -5.06 24.45 13.82
CA SER A 16 -4.24 25.26 12.89
C SER A 16 -2.73 25.02 13.03
N LYS A 17 -2.24 24.81 14.26
CA LYS A 17 -0.83 24.47 14.53
C LYS A 17 -0.47 23.11 13.92
N ALA A 18 -1.30 22.10 14.16
CA ALA A 18 -1.08 20.76 13.62
C ALA A 18 -1.14 20.76 12.08
N LEU A 19 -2.09 21.49 11.49
CA LEU A 19 -2.20 21.60 10.03
C LEU A 19 -0.99 22.29 9.39
N SER A 20 -0.46 23.33 10.03
CA SER A 20 0.78 23.99 9.57
C SER A 20 1.97 23.03 9.60
N LEU A 21 2.06 22.18 10.63
CA LEU A 21 3.10 21.14 10.71
C LEU A 21 2.92 20.05 9.65
N VAL A 22 1.69 19.60 9.39
CA VAL A 22 1.39 18.66 8.30
C VAL A 22 1.83 19.24 6.95
N GLU A 23 1.54 20.51 6.69
CA GLU A 23 1.96 21.17 5.44
C GLU A 23 3.48 21.29 5.34
N LYS A 24 4.15 21.66 6.44
CA LYS A 24 5.62 21.83 6.49
C LYS A 24 6.37 20.51 6.27
N HIS A 25 5.90 19.42 6.87
CA HIS A 25 6.62 18.16 6.90
C HIS A 25 6.11 17.12 5.89
N GLY A 26 4.91 17.31 5.33
CA GLY A 26 4.31 16.38 4.35
C GLY A 26 3.84 15.05 4.94
N VAL A 27 3.95 14.86 6.26
CA VAL A 27 3.52 13.67 7.01
C VAL A 27 2.48 14.03 8.06
N GLY A 28 1.70 13.04 8.49
CA GLY A 28 0.73 13.21 9.58
C GLY A 28 1.41 13.58 10.91
N VAL A 29 0.70 14.33 11.74
CA VAL A 29 1.16 14.78 13.05
C VAL A 29 0.44 13.99 14.13
N LEU A 30 1.19 13.39 15.04
CA LEU A 30 0.65 12.60 16.14
C LEU A 30 0.10 13.51 17.25
N VAL A 31 -1.09 13.19 17.76
CA VAL A 31 -1.74 13.92 18.85
C VAL A 31 -1.60 13.14 20.13
N PHE A 32 -1.06 13.79 21.17
CA PHE A 32 -0.88 13.23 22.49
C PHE A 32 -1.62 14.04 23.55
N ASP A 33 -2.21 13.36 24.52
CA ASP A 33 -2.62 13.95 25.78
C ASP A 33 -1.62 13.51 26.86
N ASN A 34 -0.69 14.39 27.19
CA ASN A 34 0.49 14.06 27.97
C ASN A 34 1.31 12.93 27.30
N LYS A 35 1.33 11.74 27.88
CA LYS A 35 2.02 10.54 27.32
C LYS A 35 1.08 9.62 26.54
N LYS A 36 -0.23 9.87 26.55
CA LYS A 36 -1.22 9.01 25.92
C LYS A 36 -1.42 9.42 24.47
N TYR A 37 -1.16 8.51 23.55
CA TYR A 37 -1.48 8.69 22.14
C TYR A 37 -3.00 8.73 21.93
N LEU A 38 -3.49 9.71 21.16
CA LEU A 38 -4.92 9.88 20.86
C LEU A 38 -5.28 9.64 19.38
N GLY A 39 -4.36 9.92 18.46
CA GLY A 39 -4.63 9.82 17.02
C GLY A 39 -3.67 10.64 16.15
N VAL A 40 -3.97 10.73 14.85
CA VAL A 40 -3.17 11.49 13.87
C VAL A 40 -4.01 12.61 13.25
N ILE A 41 -3.39 13.77 13.01
CA ILE A 41 -3.90 14.82 12.12
C ILE A 41 -3.19 14.70 10.77
N GLU A 42 -3.96 14.64 9.68
CA GLU A 42 -3.43 14.54 8.31
C GLU A 42 -4.07 15.59 7.40
N GLU A 43 -3.56 15.71 6.17
CA GLU A 43 -4.12 16.63 5.16
C GLU A 43 -5.62 16.41 4.93
N ARG A 44 -6.13 15.17 5.06
CA ARG A 44 -7.57 14.90 4.89
C ARG A 44 -8.43 15.53 5.99
N THR A 45 -7.86 15.84 7.16
CA THR A 45 -8.53 16.56 8.24
C THR A 45 -8.89 17.99 7.81
N LEU A 46 -8.21 18.56 6.80
CA LEU A 46 -8.59 19.85 6.19
C LEU A 46 -9.99 19.81 5.56
N ARG A 47 -10.43 18.66 5.01
CA ARG A 47 -11.75 18.54 4.38
C ARG A 47 -12.89 18.59 5.39
N SER A 48 -12.69 18.01 6.58
CA SER A 48 -13.73 17.89 7.61
C SER A 48 -13.86 19.13 8.51
N SER A 49 -12.84 19.99 8.54
CA SER A 49 -12.72 21.08 9.52
C SER A 49 -12.63 22.47 8.89
N ALA A 50 -13.06 22.60 7.63
CA ALA A 50 -13.05 23.87 6.89
C ALA A 50 -14.04 24.86 7.51
N GLY A 51 -13.53 25.78 8.34
CA GLY A 51 -14.32 26.86 8.94
C GLY A 51 -13.91 27.25 10.36
N ASP A 52 -13.27 26.35 11.11
CA ASP A 52 -13.08 26.56 12.57
C ASP A 52 -11.74 26.03 13.13
N ALA A 53 -10.75 25.83 12.25
CA ALA A 53 -9.47 25.21 12.63
C ALA A 53 -8.65 26.01 13.66
N SER A 54 -8.90 27.32 13.81
CA SER A 54 -8.26 28.14 14.83
C SER A 54 -8.84 27.93 16.23
N THR A 55 -10.12 27.57 16.35
CA THR A 55 -10.77 27.34 17.66
C THR A 55 -10.87 25.86 18.00
N THR A 56 -10.91 24.98 16.99
CA THR A 56 -10.94 23.53 17.15
C THR A 56 -9.63 23.03 17.77
N ARG A 57 -9.73 22.20 18.81
CA ARG A 57 -8.58 21.55 19.44
C ARG A 57 -8.20 20.28 18.71
N CYS A 58 -6.91 19.94 18.70
CA CYS A 58 -6.39 18.74 18.03
C CYS A 58 -7.12 17.45 18.45
N LYS A 59 -7.49 17.31 19.74
CA LYS A 59 -8.22 16.13 20.24
C LYS A 59 -9.56 15.87 19.54
N ALA A 60 -10.25 16.92 19.09
CA ALA A 60 -11.56 16.81 18.45
C ALA A 60 -11.45 16.40 16.98
N ALA A 61 -10.29 16.63 16.36
CA ALA A 61 -10.04 16.37 14.95
C ALA A 61 -9.10 15.17 14.71
N ALA A 62 -8.48 14.64 15.77
CA ALA A 62 -7.54 13.53 15.69
C ALA A 62 -8.25 12.26 15.19
N LEU A 63 -7.70 11.69 14.12
CA LEU A 63 -8.16 10.43 13.57
C LEU A 63 -7.59 9.30 14.41
N ARG A 64 -8.45 8.43 14.95
CA ARG A 64 -7.97 7.20 15.59
C ARG A 64 -7.34 6.30 14.54
N THR A 65 -6.13 5.83 14.81
CA THR A 65 -5.38 4.95 13.92
C THR A 65 -4.93 3.71 14.67
N PRO A 66 -4.67 2.59 13.96
CA PRO A 66 -3.85 1.52 14.48
C PRO A 66 -2.50 2.05 14.96
N VAL A 67 -1.93 1.35 15.94
CA VAL A 67 -0.55 1.55 16.40
C VAL A 67 0.25 0.34 15.95
N LEU A 68 1.35 0.57 15.24
CA LEU A 68 2.20 -0.51 14.76
C LEU A 68 3.25 -0.87 15.81
N GLU A 69 3.66 -2.13 15.83
CA GLU A 69 4.80 -2.59 16.63
C GLU A 69 6.11 -2.52 15.81
N PRO A 70 7.29 -2.35 16.46
CA PRO A 70 8.58 -2.19 15.74
C PRO A 70 8.95 -3.30 14.77
N ASN A 71 8.45 -4.52 14.98
CA ASN A 71 8.75 -5.72 14.20
C ASN A 71 7.58 -6.20 13.31
N ILE A 72 6.58 -5.34 13.09
CA ILE A 72 5.44 -5.69 12.23
C ILE A 72 5.91 -6.03 10.80
N SER A 73 5.28 -7.04 10.18
CA SER A 73 5.52 -7.39 8.78
C SER A 73 5.07 -6.27 7.83
N ALA A 74 5.67 -6.18 6.64
CA ALA A 74 5.20 -5.23 5.63
C ALA A 74 3.73 -5.48 5.22
N ILE A 75 3.29 -6.74 5.19
CA ILE A 75 1.91 -7.12 4.86
C ILE A 75 0.93 -6.59 5.90
N ASP A 76 1.21 -6.79 7.18
CA ASP A 76 0.29 -6.34 8.24
C ASP A 76 0.32 -4.82 8.39
N ALA A 77 1.47 -4.18 8.13
CA ALA A 77 1.52 -2.74 7.97
C ALA A 77 0.63 -2.27 6.80
N CYS A 78 0.69 -2.91 5.62
CA CYS A 78 -0.21 -2.60 4.49
C CYS A 78 -1.68 -2.68 4.92
N LYS A 79 -2.10 -3.78 5.57
CA LYS A 79 -3.48 -3.95 6.08
C LYS A 79 -3.86 -2.82 7.04
N ALA A 80 -2.99 -2.46 7.97
CA ALA A 80 -3.23 -1.36 8.90
C ALA A 80 -3.43 -0.03 8.17
N PHE A 81 -2.61 0.28 7.16
CA PHE A 81 -2.76 1.48 6.33
C PHE A 81 -4.08 1.50 5.55
N PHE A 82 -4.54 0.35 5.05
CA PHE A 82 -5.80 0.24 4.30
C PHE A 82 -7.04 0.39 5.17
N SER A 83 -7.02 -0.16 6.40
CA SER A 83 -8.19 -0.20 7.29
C SER A 83 -8.89 1.15 7.50
N GLY A 84 -8.18 2.27 7.35
CA GLY A 84 -8.76 3.62 7.43
C GLY A 84 -8.18 4.64 6.44
N HIS A 85 -7.54 4.16 5.36
CA HIS A 85 -6.84 4.98 4.36
C HIS A 85 -5.85 5.99 4.98
N PHE A 86 -5.05 5.53 5.93
CA PHE A 86 -4.08 6.37 6.64
C PHE A 86 -2.89 6.70 5.74
N LYS A 87 -2.25 7.84 5.96
CA LYS A 87 -0.97 8.21 5.34
C LYS A 87 0.21 8.06 6.31
N THR A 88 -0.07 8.07 7.61
CA THR A 88 0.92 7.96 8.67
C THR A 88 0.34 7.13 9.81
N LEU A 89 1.12 6.17 10.31
CA LEU A 89 0.80 5.37 11.48
C LEU A 89 1.93 5.49 12.52
N PRO A 90 1.61 5.63 13.82
CA PRO A 90 2.63 5.60 14.86
C PRO A 90 3.20 4.18 15.01
N VAL A 91 4.50 4.10 15.32
CA VAL A 91 5.14 2.85 15.71
C VAL A 91 5.57 2.96 17.16
N MET A 92 5.04 2.11 18.02
CA MET A 92 5.22 2.19 19.46
C MET A 92 5.52 0.81 20.05
N GLU A 93 6.34 0.80 21.11
CA GLU A 93 6.56 -0.37 21.95
C GLU A 93 5.95 -0.08 23.33
N GLY A 94 4.77 -0.64 23.59
CA GLY A 94 3.93 -0.22 24.72
C GLY A 94 3.60 1.27 24.64
N SER A 95 4.08 2.06 25.60
CA SER A 95 3.88 3.52 25.61
C SER A 95 5.02 4.31 24.96
N ARG A 96 6.11 3.65 24.57
CA ARG A 96 7.30 4.30 24.02
C ARG A 96 7.15 4.48 22.52
N LEU A 97 7.10 5.73 22.07
CA LEU A 97 7.10 6.07 20.65
C LEU A 97 8.48 5.81 20.05
N SER A 98 8.53 4.93 19.05
CA SER A 98 9.76 4.64 18.28
C SER A 98 9.89 5.51 17.03
N GLY A 99 8.76 5.96 16.47
CA GLY A 99 8.72 6.82 15.30
C GLY A 99 7.36 6.74 14.60
N VAL A 100 7.33 7.09 13.32
CA VAL A 100 6.18 6.85 12.45
C VAL A 100 6.56 6.01 11.24
N ALA A 101 5.61 5.17 10.82
CA ALA A 101 5.62 4.58 9.49
C ALA A 101 4.77 5.47 8.57
N THR A 102 5.29 5.75 7.39
CA THR A 102 4.52 6.27 6.27
C THR A 102 4.43 5.19 5.21
N ARG A 103 3.77 5.51 4.08
CA ARG A 103 3.74 4.58 2.96
C ARG A 103 5.13 4.27 2.42
N TRP A 104 6.08 5.16 2.62
CA TRP A 104 7.45 5.02 2.19
C TRP A 104 8.17 3.86 2.87
N GLU A 105 8.17 3.85 4.20
CA GLU A 105 8.84 2.83 5.00
C GLU A 105 8.23 1.44 4.74
N VAL A 106 6.92 1.39 4.51
CA VAL A 106 6.24 0.15 4.15
C VAL A 106 6.63 -0.28 2.73
N MET A 107 6.64 0.59 1.71
CA MET A 107 7.12 0.22 0.36
C MET A 107 8.58 -0.28 0.39
N GLN A 108 9.43 0.35 1.18
CA GLN A 108 10.80 -0.10 1.37
C GLN A 108 10.85 -1.50 1.99
N ALA A 109 10.08 -1.74 3.05
CA ALA A 109 9.99 -3.05 3.69
C ALA A 109 9.46 -4.12 2.73
N MET A 110 8.43 -3.81 1.92
CA MET A 110 7.91 -4.73 0.90
C MET A 110 8.97 -5.13 -0.13
N ARG A 111 9.83 -4.18 -0.53
CA ARG A 111 10.95 -4.45 -1.43
C ARG A 111 12.00 -5.34 -0.76
N GLU A 112 12.37 -5.04 0.49
CA GLU A 112 13.36 -5.80 1.27
C GLU A 112 12.87 -7.23 1.59
N GLU A 113 11.58 -7.40 1.84
CA GLU A 113 10.91 -8.69 2.07
C GLU A 113 10.62 -9.47 0.78
N GLY A 114 10.84 -8.86 -0.41
CA GLY A 114 10.65 -9.51 -1.71
C GLY A 114 9.19 -9.66 -2.15
N LEU A 115 8.26 -8.92 -1.54
CA LEU A 115 6.80 -9.01 -1.79
C LEU A 115 6.36 -8.48 -3.17
N LEU A 116 7.25 -7.80 -3.86
CA LEU A 116 6.98 -7.16 -5.17
C LEU A 116 7.45 -8.03 -6.36
N ALA A 117 8.12 -9.15 -6.08
CA ALA A 117 8.74 -9.97 -7.10
C ALA A 117 7.69 -10.64 -8.00
N GLY A 118 7.96 -10.65 -9.31
CA GLY A 118 7.08 -11.30 -10.30
C GLY A 118 5.88 -10.46 -10.78
N HIS A 119 5.70 -9.26 -10.24
CA HIS A 119 4.62 -8.34 -10.66
C HIS A 119 5.13 -7.23 -11.56
N THR A 120 4.28 -6.86 -12.53
CA THR A 120 4.52 -5.73 -13.43
C THR A 120 3.59 -4.57 -13.12
N VAL A 121 3.99 -3.36 -13.51
CA VAL A 121 3.17 -2.16 -13.38
C VAL A 121 1.83 -2.31 -14.09
N GLY A 122 1.82 -2.85 -15.30
CA GLY A 122 0.62 -3.02 -16.12
C GLY A 122 -0.45 -3.90 -15.48
N ALA A 123 -0.05 -4.88 -14.66
CA ALA A 123 -0.99 -5.77 -13.97
C ALA A 123 -1.72 -5.10 -12.80
N HIS A 124 -1.15 -4.03 -12.22
CA HIS A 124 -1.68 -3.37 -11.02
C HIS A 124 -2.07 -1.91 -11.23
N MET A 125 -1.74 -1.31 -12.37
CA MET A 125 -2.08 0.08 -12.65
C MET A 125 -3.60 0.26 -12.77
N ALA A 126 -4.07 1.43 -12.37
CA ALA A 126 -5.40 1.88 -12.78
C ALA A 126 -5.34 2.34 -14.24
N SER A 127 -6.20 1.75 -15.08
CA SER A 127 -6.30 2.04 -16.50
C SER A 127 -7.77 2.02 -16.96
N PRO A 128 -8.17 2.91 -17.88
CA PRO A 128 -7.38 4.00 -18.46
C PRO A 128 -7.26 5.19 -17.49
N ILE A 129 -6.15 5.95 -17.58
CA ILE A 129 -6.09 7.27 -16.92
C ILE A 129 -6.89 8.30 -17.72
N LEU A 130 -7.76 9.04 -17.03
CA LEU A 130 -8.48 10.16 -17.62
C LEU A 130 -7.57 11.39 -17.78
N THR A 131 -7.73 12.07 -18.90
CA THR A 131 -6.91 13.22 -19.29
C THR A 131 -7.70 14.51 -19.34
N ILE A 132 -7.03 15.64 -19.18
CA ILE A 132 -7.60 16.99 -19.36
C ILE A 132 -6.60 17.93 -20.03
N ASP A 133 -7.09 18.88 -20.83
CA ASP A 133 -6.22 19.90 -21.44
C ASP A 133 -5.71 20.91 -20.40
N ALA A 134 -4.45 21.30 -20.51
CA ALA A 134 -3.80 22.24 -19.61
C ALA A 134 -4.48 23.63 -19.58
N ASN A 135 -5.14 24.02 -20.66
CA ASN A 135 -5.86 25.29 -20.76
C ASN A 135 -7.33 25.18 -20.32
N ALA A 136 -7.82 23.98 -20.01
CA ALA A 136 -9.19 23.80 -19.54
C ALA A 136 -9.41 24.57 -18.21
N PRO A 137 -10.63 25.08 -17.95
CA PRO A 137 -10.98 25.63 -16.65
C PRO A 137 -10.97 24.56 -15.54
N LEU A 138 -10.58 24.93 -14.33
CA LEU A 138 -10.65 24.04 -13.16
C LEU A 138 -12.07 23.55 -12.85
N ALA A 139 -13.11 24.30 -13.22
CA ALA A 139 -14.50 23.87 -13.11
C ALA A 139 -14.75 22.58 -13.89
N VAL A 140 -14.19 22.48 -15.10
CA VAL A 140 -14.29 21.30 -15.95
C VAL A 140 -13.55 20.14 -15.27
N ALA A 141 -12.36 20.38 -14.75
CA ALA A 141 -11.62 19.37 -13.99
C ALA A 141 -12.39 18.84 -12.77
N ASP A 142 -13.00 19.73 -11.97
CA ASP A 142 -13.80 19.38 -10.79
C ASP A 142 -15.03 18.54 -11.20
N ALA A 143 -15.69 18.91 -12.30
CA ALA A 143 -16.83 18.15 -12.85
C ALA A 143 -16.39 16.77 -13.37
N THR A 144 -15.32 16.70 -14.16
CA THR A 144 -14.78 15.43 -14.69
C THR A 144 -14.39 14.47 -13.57
N MET A 145 -13.67 14.96 -12.55
CA MET A 145 -13.28 14.14 -11.39
C MET A 145 -14.51 13.61 -10.62
N LYS A 146 -15.53 14.45 -10.41
CA LYS A 146 -16.77 14.05 -9.73
C LYS A 146 -17.56 13.02 -10.54
N GLN A 147 -17.79 13.30 -11.82
CA GLN A 147 -18.58 12.44 -12.70
C GLN A 147 -17.95 11.07 -12.88
N ALA A 148 -16.63 11.01 -13.09
CA ALA A 148 -15.91 9.76 -13.25
C ALA A 148 -15.46 9.13 -11.91
N SER A 149 -15.76 9.76 -10.78
CA SER A 149 -15.30 9.34 -9.44
C SER A 149 -13.78 9.12 -9.33
N VAL A 150 -13.00 9.86 -10.14
CA VAL A 150 -11.54 9.80 -10.12
C VAL A 150 -10.96 10.96 -9.31
N ARG A 151 -9.81 10.72 -8.68
CA ARG A 151 -9.16 11.72 -7.81
C ARG A 151 -8.05 12.51 -8.50
N ARG A 152 -7.68 12.10 -9.72
CA ARG A 152 -6.55 12.62 -10.47
C ARG A 152 -6.85 12.58 -11.97
N LEU A 153 -6.32 13.55 -12.69
CA LEU A 153 -6.36 13.64 -14.14
C LEU A 153 -4.93 13.87 -14.66
N ALA A 154 -4.52 13.11 -15.67
CA ALA A 154 -3.32 13.43 -16.45
C ALA A 154 -3.58 14.72 -17.24
N VAL A 155 -2.65 15.66 -17.18
CA VAL A 155 -2.78 16.93 -17.89
C VAL A 155 -1.99 16.89 -19.18
N LEU A 156 -2.67 17.18 -20.29
CA LEU A 156 -2.07 17.21 -21.61
C LEU A 156 -1.96 18.66 -22.13
N SER A 157 -0.92 18.93 -22.91
CA SER A 157 -0.82 20.13 -23.74
C SER A 157 -0.37 19.71 -25.14
N ASN A 158 -1.13 20.09 -26.16
CA ASN A 158 -0.89 19.67 -27.55
C ASN A 158 -0.72 18.14 -27.68
N GLY A 159 -1.53 17.37 -26.94
CA GLY A 159 -1.47 15.90 -26.91
C GLY A 159 -0.35 15.28 -26.08
N HIS A 160 0.56 16.08 -25.51
CA HIS A 160 1.69 15.59 -24.71
C HIS A 160 1.41 15.70 -23.22
N LEU A 161 1.84 14.70 -22.44
CA LEU A 161 1.74 14.72 -20.99
C LEU A 161 2.64 15.82 -20.40
N VAL A 162 2.03 16.79 -19.72
CA VAL A 162 2.74 17.93 -19.10
C VAL A 162 2.58 18.01 -17.60
N GLY A 163 1.60 17.29 -17.02
CA GLY A 163 1.39 17.33 -15.58
C GLY A 163 0.33 16.36 -15.06
N LEU A 164 0.05 16.49 -13.76
CA LEU A 164 -0.97 15.74 -13.04
C LEU A 164 -1.75 16.72 -12.16
N LEU A 165 -3.07 16.67 -12.24
CA LEU A 165 -3.97 17.45 -11.41
C LEU A 165 -4.72 16.52 -10.46
N SER A 166 -4.80 16.88 -9.18
CA SER A 166 -5.55 16.13 -8.16
C SER A 166 -6.67 16.95 -7.53
N VAL A 167 -7.60 16.27 -6.84
CA VAL A 167 -8.64 16.94 -6.05
C VAL A 167 -8.05 17.89 -4.99
N TYR A 168 -6.84 17.64 -4.49
CA TYR A 168 -6.19 18.53 -3.52
C TYR A 168 -5.76 19.86 -4.14
N ASP A 169 -5.34 19.84 -5.41
CA ASP A 169 -4.98 21.05 -6.14
C ASP A 169 -6.23 21.93 -6.39
N LEU A 170 -7.38 21.30 -6.64
CA LEU A 170 -8.68 21.97 -6.71
C LEU A 170 -9.10 22.59 -5.37
N LEU A 171 -8.85 21.90 -4.25
CA LEU A 171 -9.14 22.44 -2.91
C LEU A 171 -8.28 23.68 -2.63
N LYS A 172 -6.97 23.62 -2.92
CA LYS A 172 -6.07 24.77 -2.78
C LYS A 172 -6.52 25.96 -3.63
N ALA A 173 -7.03 25.73 -4.83
CA ALA A 173 -7.59 26.80 -5.68
C ALA A 173 -8.83 27.46 -5.06
N LYS A 174 -9.66 26.70 -4.32
CA LYS A 174 -10.87 27.18 -3.65
C LYS A 174 -10.58 27.89 -2.32
N THR A 175 -9.58 27.44 -1.56
CA THR A 175 -9.34 27.87 -0.16
C THR A 175 -8.04 28.63 0.09
N GLY A 176 -7.16 28.76 -0.90
CA GLY A 176 -5.85 29.42 -0.74
C GLY A 176 -5.95 30.92 -0.40
N PRO A 177 -5.07 31.46 0.48
CA PRO A 177 -5.03 32.89 0.81
C PRO A 177 -4.92 33.74 -0.46
N LYS A 178 -5.67 34.86 -0.54
CA LYS A 178 -5.64 35.79 -1.68
C LYS A 178 -4.21 36.31 -1.99
N GLU A 179 -3.32 36.33 -1.01
CA GLU A 179 -1.99 36.94 -1.06
C GLU A 179 -0.84 36.01 -1.52
N ARG A 180 -1.01 34.68 -1.47
CA ARG A 180 0.00 33.70 -1.96
C ARG A 180 -0.29 33.18 -3.37
N ARG A 181 -1.18 33.85 -4.09
CA ARG A 181 -1.45 33.53 -5.48
C ARG A 181 -0.27 34.04 -6.30
N PRO A 182 0.39 33.20 -7.12
CA PRO A 182 1.45 33.68 -7.98
C PRO A 182 0.86 34.82 -8.81
N GLN A 183 1.58 35.93 -8.90
CA GLN A 183 1.22 37.11 -9.69
C GLN A 183 1.19 36.72 -11.18
N LEU A 184 0.22 35.92 -11.61
CA LEU A 184 -0.03 35.57 -12.99
C LEU A 184 -1.03 36.55 -13.58
N LYS A 185 -0.68 37.04 -14.77
CA LYS A 185 -1.28 38.12 -15.56
C LYS A 185 -2.70 37.84 -16.08
N THR A 186 -3.51 37.02 -15.39
CA THR A 186 -4.85 36.64 -15.84
C THR A 186 -5.87 36.73 -14.70
N ASN A 187 -6.92 37.54 -14.88
CA ASN A 187 -7.98 37.84 -13.92
C ASN A 187 -8.89 36.66 -13.51
N ALA A 188 -8.60 35.42 -13.91
CA ALA A 188 -9.42 34.26 -13.62
C ALA A 188 -9.04 33.67 -12.26
N THR A 189 -9.89 33.86 -11.26
CA THR A 189 -9.71 33.29 -9.91
C THR A 189 -10.69 32.15 -9.64
N GLY A 190 -10.34 31.26 -8.71
CA GLY A 190 -11.19 30.13 -8.33
C GLY A 190 -11.34 29.10 -9.46
N LEU A 191 -12.53 28.54 -9.63
CA LEU A 191 -12.79 27.49 -10.62
C LEU A 191 -12.70 27.95 -12.09
N HIS A 192 -12.59 29.25 -12.35
CA HIS A 192 -12.36 29.80 -13.70
C HIS A 192 -10.88 29.79 -14.10
N ALA A 193 -9.97 29.56 -13.16
CA ALA A 193 -8.55 29.48 -13.48
C ALA A 193 -8.24 28.25 -14.36
N ARG A 194 -7.11 28.29 -15.07
CA ARG A 194 -6.67 27.20 -15.93
C ARG A 194 -6.06 26.06 -15.10
N VAL A 195 -6.23 24.83 -15.59
CA VAL A 195 -5.58 23.64 -15.02
C VAL A 195 -4.07 23.83 -14.89
N SER A 196 -3.41 24.40 -15.90
CA SER A 196 -1.97 24.65 -15.92
C SER A 196 -1.46 25.48 -14.74
N SER A 197 -2.31 26.32 -14.15
CA SER A 197 -1.93 27.18 -13.01
C SER A 197 -1.87 26.42 -11.68
N PHE A 198 -2.41 25.21 -11.61
CA PHE A 198 -2.54 24.42 -10.37
C PHE A 198 -2.06 22.98 -10.50
N MET A 199 -1.81 22.49 -11.72
CA MET A 199 -1.25 21.15 -11.91
C MET A 199 0.15 21.03 -11.31
N LYS A 200 0.54 19.81 -10.97
CA LYS A 200 1.95 19.49 -10.77
C LYS A 200 2.61 19.24 -12.12
N GLU A 201 3.60 20.06 -12.45
CA GLU A 201 4.45 19.88 -13.62
C GLU A 201 5.45 18.73 -13.43
N ARG A 202 6.02 18.22 -14.52
CA ARG A 202 7.11 17.23 -14.52
C ARG A 202 6.76 15.97 -13.73
N VAL A 203 5.75 15.26 -14.24
CA VAL A 203 5.33 13.97 -13.68
C VAL A 203 6.32 12.87 -14.03
N GLU A 204 6.61 12.02 -13.06
CA GLU A 204 7.43 10.84 -13.28
C GLU A 204 6.59 9.75 -13.96
N THR A 205 7.16 9.16 -15.01
CA THR A 205 6.48 8.15 -15.83
C THR A 205 7.08 6.76 -15.67
N ILE A 206 6.39 5.71 -16.09
CA ILE A 206 6.91 4.34 -16.13
C ILE A 206 6.21 3.54 -17.23
N GLU A 207 6.88 2.57 -17.83
CA GLU A 207 6.29 1.68 -18.83
C GLU A 207 5.46 0.57 -18.14
N PRO A 208 4.37 0.07 -18.76
CA PRO A 208 3.53 -0.97 -18.17
C PRO A 208 4.27 -2.31 -18.00
N SER A 209 5.30 -2.57 -18.81
CA SER A 209 6.12 -3.78 -18.73
C SER A 209 7.14 -3.76 -17.59
N ALA A 210 7.39 -2.59 -16.97
CA ALA A 210 8.32 -2.47 -15.84
C ALA A 210 7.82 -3.27 -14.64
N SER A 211 8.75 -3.71 -13.80
CA SER A 211 8.45 -4.43 -12.57
C SER A 211 7.93 -3.50 -11.47
N LEU A 212 7.18 -4.04 -10.50
CA LEU A 212 6.80 -3.26 -9.32
C LEU A 212 7.99 -2.87 -8.44
N VAL A 213 9.09 -3.63 -8.48
CA VAL A 213 10.34 -3.26 -7.80
C VAL A 213 10.89 -1.96 -8.37
N GLU A 214 11.00 -1.87 -9.70
CA GLU A 214 11.44 -0.64 -10.39
C GLU A 214 10.48 0.53 -10.13
N ALA A 215 9.17 0.27 -10.10
CA ALA A 215 8.18 1.29 -9.77
C ALA A 215 8.38 1.84 -8.36
N VAL A 216 8.59 0.97 -7.38
CA VAL A 216 8.87 1.37 -5.99
C VAL A 216 10.20 2.10 -5.91
N GLU A 217 11.27 1.60 -6.51
CA GLU A 217 12.57 2.29 -6.55
C GLU A 217 12.44 3.69 -7.15
N LYS A 218 11.71 3.83 -8.26
CA LYS A 218 11.47 5.16 -8.87
C LYS A 218 10.63 6.07 -7.96
N MET A 219 9.60 5.55 -7.30
CA MET A 219 8.83 6.32 -6.31
C MET A 219 9.73 6.76 -5.14
N LEU A 220 10.61 5.87 -4.68
CA LEU A 220 11.57 6.11 -3.60
C LEU A 220 12.65 7.14 -3.98
N ASP A 221 13.18 7.08 -5.19
CA ASP A 221 14.23 8.00 -5.62
C ASP A 221 13.68 9.40 -5.91
N LYS A 222 12.48 9.45 -6.49
CA LYS A 222 11.86 10.71 -6.93
C LYS A 222 10.99 11.37 -5.87
N GLN A 223 10.77 10.72 -4.72
CA GLN A 223 9.90 11.24 -3.67
C GLN A 223 8.47 11.52 -4.15
N VAL A 224 7.96 10.62 -5.00
CA VAL A 224 6.60 10.69 -5.56
C VAL A 224 5.75 9.51 -5.08
N ALA A 225 4.46 9.77 -4.85
CA ALA A 225 3.52 8.75 -4.38
C ALA A 225 2.75 8.05 -5.53
N ALA A 226 3.03 8.43 -6.77
CA ALA A 226 2.40 7.92 -7.98
C ALA A 226 3.28 8.14 -9.20
N LEU A 227 3.18 7.23 -10.17
CA LEU A 227 3.82 7.31 -11.48
C LEU A 227 2.74 7.24 -12.55
N ILE A 228 2.85 8.07 -13.59
CA ILE A 228 1.99 7.95 -14.76
C ILE A 228 2.51 6.82 -15.63
N VAL A 229 1.64 5.86 -15.96
CA VAL A 229 2.03 4.77 -16.83
C VAL A 229 1.86 5.23 -18.27
N THR A 230 2.92 5.12 -19.05
CA THR A 230 2.97 5.57 -20.44
C THR A 230 3.39 4.43 -21.36
N GLU A 231 2.82 4.41 -22.56
CA GLU A 231 3.38 3.67 -23.70
C GLU A 231 3.98 4.73 -24.65
N GLY A 232 5.31 4.87 -24.60
CA GLY A 232 5.99 5.99 -25.25
C GLY A 232 5.54 7.33 -24.66
N LEU A 233 4.94 8.20 -25.47
CA LEU A 233 4.45 9.53 -25.02
C LEU A 233 2.99 9.52 -24.58
N ARG A 234 2.27 8.41 -24.74
CA ARG A 234 0.84 8.33 -24.45
C ARG A 234 0.62 7.85 -23.03
N PRO A 235 -0.08 8.61 -22.17
CA PRO A 235 -0.49 8.10 -20.86
C PRO A 235 -1.59 7.05 -21.03
N VAL A 236 -1.35 5.86 -20.51
CA VAL A 236 -2.27 4.71 -20.56
C VAL A 236 -2.84 4.37 -19.19
N GLY A 237 -2.15 4.74 -18.11
CA GLY A 237 -2.62 4.46 -16.75
C GLY A 237 -1.90 5.26 -15.68
N ILE A 238 -2.12 4.88 -14.43
CA ILE A 238 -1.43 5.41 -13.26
C ILE A 238 -1.24 4.30 -12.24
N ILE A 239 -0.05 4.26 -11.64
CA ILE A 239 0.23 3.37 -10.51
C ILE A 239 0.61 4.22 -9.30
N THR A 240 0.05 3.88 -8.14
CA THR A 240 0.21 4.60 -6.89
C THR A 240 0.66 3.67 -5.77
N ALA A 241 1.15 4.23 -4.66
CA ALA A 241 1.49 3.44 -3.48
C ALA A 241 0.32 2.57 -2.97
N LYS A 242 -0.94 2.96 -3.25
CA LYS A 242 -2.12 2.15 -2.91
C LYS A 242 -2.10 0.84 -3.71
N ASP A 243 -1.87 0.94 -5.01
CA ASP A 243 -1.89 -0.20 -5.93
C ASP A 243 -0.68 -1.11 -5.65
N ILE A 244 0.48 -0.52 -5.30
CA ILE A 244 1.63 -1.27 -4.79
C ILE A 244 1.25 -2.06 -3.54
N PHE A 245 0.60 -1.43 -2.56
CA PHE A 245 0.22 -2.14 -1.32
C PHE A 245 -0.80 -3.24 -1.59
N GLU A 246 -1.77 -3.00 -2.48
CA GLU A 246 -2.75 -4.01 -2.92
C GLU A 246 -2.05 -5.20 -3.60
N SER A 247 -0.98 -4.97 -4.38
CA SER A 247 -0.18 -6.04 -5.02
C SER A 247 0.34 -7.10 -4.04
N ALA A 248 0.74 -6.70 -2.83
CA ALA A 248 1.20 -7.64 -1.81
C ALA A 248 0.04 -8.41 -1.16
N LEU A 249 -1.19 -7.87 -1.18
CA LEU A 249 -2.38 -8.56 -0.68
C LEU A 249 -2.91 -9.56 -1.70
N TYR A 250 -2.78 -9.30 -3.01
CA TYR A 250 -3.19 -10.24 -4.06
C TYR A 250 -2.45 -11.59 -4.02
N HIS A 251 -1.24 -11.64 -3.45
CA HIS A 251 -0.52 -12.90 -3.23
C HIS A 251 -1.19 -13.83 -2.22
N HIS A 252 -2.12 -13.31 -1.41
CA HIS A 252 -2.85 -14.09 -0.41
C HIS A 252 -4.25 -14.48 -0.84
N GLU A 253 -4.80 -13.87 -1.90
CA GLU A 253 -6.16 -14.15 -2.36
C GLU A 253 -6.24 -15.18 -3.51
N ASN A 254 -5.18 -15.37 -4.30
CA ASN A 254 -5.25 -16.28 -5.46
C ASN A 254 -4.78 -17.71 -5.19
N ALA A 255 -3.99 -17.95 -4.15
CA ALA A 255 -3.65 -19.31 -3.73
C ALA A 255 -4.53 -19.72 -2.55
N SER A 256 -5.65 -20.37 -2.83
CA SER A 256 -6.59 -20.77 -1.77
C SER A 256 -5.95 -21.82 -0.86
N VAL A 257 -5.98 -21.60 0.46
CA VAL A 257 -5.67 -22.64 1.44
C VAL A 257 -6.98 -23.31 1.83
N GLN A 258 -7.11 -24.59 1.50
CA GLN A 258 -8.26 -25.40 1.87
C GLN A 258 -7.84 -26.37 2.95
N VAL A 259 -8.47 -26.28 4.12
CA VAL A 259 -8.20 -27.21 5.22
C VAL A 259 -9.41 -28.10 5.44
N SER A 260 -9.17 -29.41 5.49
CA SER A 260 -10.20 -30.44 5.65
C SER A 260 -9.86 -31.39 6.80
N GLY A 261 -10.87 -32.09 7.33
CA GLY A 261 -10.71 -33.03 8.45
C GLY A 261 -10.57 -32.36 9.82
N LEU A 262 -10.95 -31.09 9.94
CA LEU A 262 -10.91 -30.30 11.18
C LEU A 262 -12.12 -30.52 12.10
N HIS A 263 -12.99 -31.49 11.82
CA HIS A 263 -14.28 -31.64 12.52
C HIS A 263 -14.17 -31.82 14.03
N ASP A 264 -13.02 -32.31 14.51
CA ASP A 264 -12.73 -32.56 15.94
C ASP A 264 -11.78 -31.52 16.56
N LEU A 265 -11.52 -30.40 15.88
CA LEU A 265 -10.57 -29.37 16.32
C LEU A 265 -11.27 -28.09 16.77
N GLU A 266 -10.64 -27.39 17.73
CA GLU A 266 -11.09 -26.07 18.15
C GLU A 266 -10.94 -25.05 17.01
N ARG A 267 -11.85 -24.07 16.95
CA ARG A 267 -11.82 -23.01 15.92
C ARG A 267 -10.50 -22.23 15.87
N ALA A 268 -9.86 -22.04 17.02
CA ALA A 268 -8.57 -21.36 17.11
C ALA A 268 -7.47 -22.19 16.41
N ALA A 269 -7.36 -23.48 16.74
CA ALA A 269 -6.41 -24.38 16.09
C ALA A 269 -6.66 -24.50 14.58
N ALA A 270 -7.92 -24.54 14.14
CA ALA A 270 -8.28 -24.54 12.72
C ALA A 270 -7.76 -23.28 11.98
N GLN A 271 -7.90 -22.12 12.60
CA GLN A 271 -7.43 -20.85 12.05
C GLN A 271 -5.90 -20.81 11.97
N ASP A 272 -5.20 -21.30 12.99
CA ASP A 272 -3.73 -21.37 13.02
C ASP A 272 -3.17 -22.22 11.86
N VAL A 273 -3.85 -23.32 11.51
CA VAL A 273 -3.45 -24.17 10.36
C VAL A 273 -3.63 -23.43 9.03
N VAL A 274 -4.74 -22.69 8.86
CA VAL A 274 -4.97 -21.87 7.66
C VAL A 274 -3.89 -20.81 7.53
N GLU A 275 -3.59 -20.08 8.61
CA GLU A 275 -2.59 -19.03 8.64
C GLU A 275 -1.18 -19.56 8.37
N ALA A 276 -0.83 -20.73 8.93
CA ALA A 276 0.43 -21.40 8.66
C ALA A 276 0.58 -21.76 7.17
N GLY A 277 -0.47 -22.33 6.56
CA GLY A 277 -0.50 -22.64 5.13
C GLY A 277 -0.36 -21.40 4.25
N GLN A 278 -1.06 -20.32 4.60
CA GLN A 278 -0.98 -19.03 3.88
C GLN A 278 0.44 -18.43 4.00
N SER A 279 1.06 -18.50 5.19
CA SER A 279 2.43 -18.04 5.42
C SER A 279 3.46 -18.82 4.59
N MET A 280 3.27 -20.13 4.44
CA MET A 280 4.11 -20.96 3.58
C MET A 280 3.97 -20.55 2.11
N LEU A 281 2.73 -20.49 1.59
CA LEU A 281 2.46 -20.10 0.21
C LEU A 281 2.98 -18.70 -0.11
N ALA A 282 2.88 -17.76 0.83
CA ALA A 282 3.43 -16.42 0.65
C ALA A 282 4.96 -16.42 0.46
N LYS A 283 5.67 -17.36 1.11
CA LYS A 283 7.14 -17.45 1.03
C LYS A 283 7.64 -18.14 -0.23
N VAL A 284 6.94 -19.16 -0.72
CA VAL A 284 7.45 -20.02 -1.82
C VAL A 284 6.49 -20.23 -2.98
N GLY A 285 5.20 -19.89 -2.85
CA GLY A 285 4.15 -20.20 -3.82
C GLY A 285 4.44 -19.66 -5.22
N SER A 286 4.90 -18.41 -5.35
CA SER A 286 5.23 -17.82 -6.65
C SER A 286 6.40 -18.52 -7.35
N SER A 287 7.31 -19.17 -6.60
CA SER A 287 8.47 -19.86 -7.19
C SER A 287 8.12 -21.21 -7.83
N ILE A 288 6.92 -21.70 -7.55
CA ILE A 288 6.39 -22.99 -8.01
C ILE A 288 5.05 -22.83 -8.75
N GLY A 289 4.62 -21.60 -9.03
CA GLY A 289 3.34 -21.30 -9.67
C GLY A 289 2.15 -21.88 -8.90
N ALA A 290 2.14 -21.77 -7.56
CA ALA A 290 1.10 -22.35 -6.73
C ALA A 290 -0.27 -21.64 -6.90
N GLU A 291 -1.31 -22.43 -7.13
CA GLU A 291 -2.72 -22.02 -7.28
C GLU A 291 -3.57 -22.38 -6.05
N SER A 292 -3.20 -23.42 -5.30
CA SER A 292 -3.84 -23.74 -4.03
C SER A 292 -2.97 -24.64 -3.16
N LEU A 293 -3.27 -24.64 -1.86
CA LEU A 293 -2.72 -25.58 -0.88
C LEU A 293 -3.88 -26.28 -0.18
N ALA A 294 -4.04 -27.58 -0.43
CA ALA A 294 -4.96 -28.42 0.31
C ALA A 294 -4.22 -29.04 1.50
N ILE A 295 -4.76 -28.89 2.71
CA ILE A 295 -4.26 -29.52 3.94
C ILE A 295 -5.38 -30.43 4.47
N HIS A 296 -5.08 -31.70 4.62
CA HIS A 296 -5.99 -32.68 5.19
C HIS A 296 -5.43 -33.17 6.53
N VAL A 297 -6.18 -32.92 7.59
CA VAL A 297 -5.84 -33.35 8.95
C VAL A 297 -6.70 -34.57 9.31
N LYS A 298 -6.08 -35.62 9.84
CA LYS A 298 -6.78 -36.79 10.38
C LYS A 298 -6.29 -37.05 11.80
N LYS A 299 -7.21 -37.22 12.74
CA LYS A 299 -6.88 -37.65 14.11
C LYS A 299 -7.18 -39.14 14.29
N THR A 300 -6.20 -39.91 14.73
CA THR A 300 -6.36 -41.33 15.07
C THR A 300 -5.92 -41.55 16.52
N GLY A 301 -6.88 -41.69 17.43
CA GLY A 301 -6.59 -41.70 18.86
C GLY A 301 -6.06 -40.35 19.34
N LYS A 302 -4.80 -40.31 19.79
CA LYS A 302 -4.10 -39.07 20.23
C LYS A 302 -3.15 -38.49 19.17
N GLU A 303 -2.97 -39.18 18.05
CA GLU A 303 -2.02 -38.79 17.02
C GLU A 303 -2.74 -38.05 15.88
N TYR A 304 -2.11 -37.00 15.37
CA TYR A 304 -2.51 -36.24 14.20
C TYR A 304 -1.66 -36.65 13.01
N SER A 305 -2.31 -36.99 11.90
CA SER A 305 -1.68 -37.18 10.60
C SER A 305 -2.11 -36.05 9.68
N VAL A 306 -1.14 -35.32 9.13
CA VAL A 306 -1.37 -34.18 8.24
C VAL A 306 -0.81 -34.53 6.86
N HIS A 307 -1.63 -34.32 5.84
CA HIS A 307 -1.25 -34.45 4.44
C HIS A 307 -1.47 -33.11 3.77
N ALA A 308 -0.49 -32.61 3.02
CA ALA A 308 -0.65 -31.37 2.29
C ALA A 308 -0.21 -31.50 0.83
N HIS A 309 -0.96 -30.82 -0.04
CA HIS A 309 -0.77 -30.80 -1.47
C HIS A 309 -0.80 -29.36 -1.97
N VAL A 310 0.30 -28.92 -2.58
CA VAL A 310 0.31 -27.69 -3.37
C VAL A 310 -0.07 -28.04 -4.80
N HIS A 311 -1.15 -27.44 -5.29
CA HIS A 311 -1.53 -27.47 -6.70
C HIS A 311 -0.98 -26.23 -7.41
N GLY A 312 -0.55 -26.40 -8.66
CA GLY A 312 0.01 -25.33 -9.48
C GLY A 312 0.92 -25.86 -10.58
N GLU A 313 1.75 -24.99 -11.14
CA GLU A 313 2.71 -25.35 -12.19
C GLU A 313 3.71 -26.44 -11.74
N VAL A 314 4.15 -26.38 -10.47
CA VAL A 314 4.99 -27.40 -9.85
C VAL A 314 4.24 -27.99 -8.64
N PRO A 315 3.55 -29.13 -8.81
CA PRO A 315 2.81 -29.74 -7.71
C PRO A 315 3.74 -30.36 -6.67
N LEU A 316 3.45 -30.16 -5.39
CA LEU A 316 4.26 -30.65 -4.27
C LEU A 316 3.39 -31.38 -3.23
N LEU A 317 3.95 -32.44 -2.63
CA LEU A 317 3.27 -33.28 -1.66
C LEU A 317 4.14 -33.52 -0.43
N ALA A 318 3.54 -33.46 0.75
CA ALA A 318 4.18 -33.87 1.99
C ALA A 318 3.16 -34.42 2.99
N SER A 319 3.66 -35.23 3.92
CA SER A 319 2.88 -35.75 5.03
C SER A 319 3.73 -35.95 6.25
N ALA A 320 3.16 -35.71 7.44
CA ALA A 320 3.80 -35.98 8.71
C ALA A 320 2.74 -36.39 9.75
N SER A 321 3.17 -37.09 10.79
CA SER A 321 2.34 -37.40 11.95
C SER A 321 3.04 -36.95 13.22
N ASP A 322 2.26 -36.45 14.19
CA ASP A 322 2.76 -36.07 15.51
C ASP A 322 1.61 -36.16 16.54
N TYR A 323 1.95 -36.22 17.83
CA TYR A 323 0.95 -36.15 18.92
C TYR A 323 0.44 -34.71 19.14
N ASP A 324 1.15 -33.71 18.63
CA ASP A 324 0.74 -32.31 18.61
C ASP A 324 0.44 -31.84 17.17
N LEU A 325 -0.74 -31.25 16.97
CA LEU A 325 -1.17 -30.81 15.64
C LEU A 325 -0.24 -29.75 15.04
N VAL A 326 0.23 -28.80 15.85
CA VAL A 326 1.08 -27.69 15.38
C VAL A 326 2.41 -28.24 14.88
N ASN A 327 2.99 -29.21 15.60
CA ASN A 327 4.21 -29.88 15.17
C ASN A 327 4.01 -30.65 13.86
N ALA A 328 2.93 -31.43 13.73
CA ALA A 328 2.62 -32.18 12.51
C ALA A 328 2.46 -31.24 11.30
N VAL A 329 1.74 -30.13 11.47
CA VAL A 329 1.55 -29.11 10.42
C VAL A 329 2.87 -28.42 10.08
N SER A 330 3.67 -28.03 11.06
CA SER A 330 4.98 -27.40 10.82
C SER A 330 5.90 -28.32 10.02
N ALA A 331 5.97 -29.60 10.40
CA ALA A 331 6.80 -30.58 9.71
C ALA A 331 6.40 -30.75 8.23
N VAL A 332 5.10 -30.81 7.94
CA VAL A 332 4.58 -30.89 6.57
C VAL A 332 4.91 -29.64 5.75
N LEU A 333 4.68 -28.46 6.33
CA LEU A 333 4.92 -27.20 5.63
C LEU A 333 6.42 -26.94 5.38
N ASP A 334 7.28 -27.32 6.32
CA ASP A 334 8.74 -27.20 6.17
C ASP A 334 9.29 -28.14 5.09
N GLU A 335 8.73 -29.35 4.97
CA GLU A 335 9.09 -30.29 3.90
C GLU A 335 8.68 -29.73 2.53
N LEU A 336 7.43 -29.29 2.37
CA LEU A 336 6.98 -28.65 1.11
C LEU A 336 7.81 -27.43 0.75
N ARG A 337 8.17 -26.60 1.75
CA ARG A 337 9.04 -25.44 1.56
C ARG A 337 10.43 -25.87 1.08
N THR A 338 10.99 -26.93 1.66
CA THR A 338 12.28 -27.49 1.26
C THR A 338 12.25 -27.99 -0.18
N GLN A 339 11.18 -28.68 -0.58
CA GLN A 339 10.97 -29.12 -1.97
C GLN A 339 10.86 -27.95 -2.94
N ALA A 340 10.07 -26.92 -2.61
CA ALA A 340 9.92 -25.71 -3.43
C ALA A 340 11.27 -24.99 -3.64
N LEU A 341 12.07 -24.85 -2.58
CA LEU A 341 13.40 -24.23 -2.65
C LEU A 341 14.39 -25.05 -3.49
N LYS A 342 14.29 -26.39 -3.50
CA LYS A 342 15.09 -27.26 -4.37
C LYS A 342 14.73 -27.05 -5.85
N HIS A 343 13.44 -26.95 -6.18
CA HIS A 343 12.98 -26.65 -7.54
C HIS A 343 13.46 -25.30 -8.07
N LYS A 344 13.51 -24.27 -7.20
CA LYS A 344 14.08 -22.95 -7.55
C LYS A 344 15.55 -23.05 -7.96
N LYS A 345 16.34 -23.92 -7.32
CA LYS A 345 17.78 -24.10 -7.62
C LYS A 345 18.03 -24.87 -8.93
N THR A 346 17.21 -25.88 -9.24
CA THR A 346 17.35 -26.66 -10.48
C THR A 346 16.89 -25.88 -11.72
N GLY A 347 15.85 -25.05 -11.61
CA GLY A 347 15.43 -24.14 -12.69
C GLY A 347 16.48 -23.07 -13.06
N MET A 348 17.26 -22.59 -12.09
CA MET A 348 18.37 -21.66 -12.34
C MET A 348 19.57 -22.33 -13.02
N ALA A 349 19.82 -23.61 -12.77
CA ALA A 349 20.89 -24.37 -13.44
C ALA A 349 20.55 -24.67 -14.91
N GLY A 350 19.28 -24.99 -15.22
CA GLY A 350 18.84 -25.26 -16.60
C GLY A 350 18.86 -24.03 -17.52
N ARG A 351 18.64 -22.82 -16.99
CA ARG A 351 18.75 -21.56 -17.77
C ARG A 351 20.19 -21.19 -18.14
N LYS A 352 21.21 -21.67 -17.41
CA LYS A 352 22.62 -21.44 -17.77
C LYS A 352 23.09 -22.32 -18.93
N ASN A 353 22.50 -23.49 -19.16
CA ASN A 353 22.89 -24.41 -20.25
C ASN A 353 22.16 -24.19 -21.59
N LYS A 354 21.22 -23.25 -21.68
CA LYS A 354 20.51 -22.90 -22.94
C LYS A 354 21.00 -21.59 -23.59
N ARG A 355 22.12 -21.04 -23.13
CA ARG A 355 22.82 -19.93 -23.79
C ARG A 355 24.10 -20.45 -24.45
N PHE A 356 23.95 -21.14 -25.56
CA PHE A 356 24.98 -21.30 -26.59
C PHE A 356 24.31 -21.39 -27.96
#